data_AF-A0A1J6KEE3-F1
#
_entry.id   AF-A0A1J6KEE3-F1
#
_cell.length_a   1.000
_cell.length_b   1.000
_cell.length_c   1.000
_cell.angle_alpha   90.00
_cell.angle_beta   90.00
_cell.angle_gamma   90.00
#
_symmetry.space_group_name_H-M   'P 1'
#
loop_
_entity.id
_entity.type
_entity.pdbx_description
1 polymer ?
#
loop_
_entity_poly.entity_id
_entity_poly.type
_entity_poly.pdbx_seq_one_letter_code
_entity_poly.pdbx_strand_id
1 'polypeptide(L)'
;LRRSDRTSRPPIWLKDFVRPDNGRPTTNTCLYPISFVLYYTGLSTSYQSYIAKSSIEVEPKNYHEATKDSRWRDAMKAEIQALEANKTWEMVPLPKGKKAIGCK
;
A
#
# COMPACT_ATOMS: atom_id res chain seq x y z
N LEU A 1 -22.33 10.91 13.52
CA LEU A 1 -21.14 10.03 13.54
C LEU A 1 -21.30 9.07 14.71
N ARG A 2 -21.47 7.76 14.49
CA ARG A 2 -21.66 6.79 15.58
C ARG A 2 -20.28 6.38 16.11
N ARG A 3 -19.95 6.75 17.34
CA ARG A 3 -18.73 6.29 18.02
C ARG A 3 -19.10 5.11 18.94
N SER A 4 -18.17 4.18 19.11
CA SER A 4 -18.36 3.02 19.97
C SER A 4 -18.09 3.40 21.42
N ASP A 5 -18.99 3.04 22.34
CA ASP A 5 -18.81 3.20 23.80
C ASP A 5 -18.01 2.04 24.43
N ARG A 6 -17.45 1.14 23.60
CA ARG A 6 -16.68 0.00 24.12
C ARG A 6 -15.34 0.48 24.67
N THR A 7 -15.03 0.06 25.89
CA THR A 7 -13.70 0.23 26.48
C THR A 7 -12.69 -0.65 25.72
N SER A 8 -11.86 -0.02 24.89
CA SER A 8 -10.80 -0.71 24.16
C SER A 8 -9.64 -1.01 25.11
N ARG A 9 -9.34 -2.30 25.30
CA ARG A 9 -8.12 -2.75 26.01
C ARG A 9 -7.01 -3.00 24.98
N PRO A 10 -5.74 -2.65 25.28
CA PRO A 10 -4.65 -2.99 24.40
C PRO A 10 -4.50 -4.52 24.29
N PRO A 11 -4.09 -5.04 23.12
CA PRO A 11 -3.76 -6.46 22.97
C PRO A 11 -2.67 -6.90 23.95
N ILE A 12 -2.71 -8.18 24.38
CA ILE A 12 -1.81 -8.74 25.41
C ILE A 12 -0.33 -8.63 24.99
N TRP A 13 -0.02 -8.89 23.71
CA TRP A 13 1.32 -8.84 23.14
C TRP A 13 1.93 -7.43 23.12
N LEU A 14 1.13 -6.38 23.34
CA LEU A 14 1.62 -5.00 23.34
C LEU A 14 2.53 -4.70 24.54
N LYS A 15 2.53 -5.57 25.55
CA LYS A 15 3.42 -5.51 26.72
C LYS A 15 4.88 -5.83 26.38
N ASP A 16 5.10 -6.59 25.30
CA ASP A 16 6.44 -7.02 24.87
C ASP A 16 7.17 -5.90 24.10
N PHE A 17 6.45 -4.85 23.71
CA PHE A 17 6.99 -3.72 22.99
C PHE A 17 7.41 -2.61 23.96
N VAL A 18 8.66 -2.18 23.86
CA VAL A 18 9.17 -1.03 24.61
C VAL A 18 8.43 0.23 24.15
N ARG A 19 7.57 0.76 25.01
CA ARG A 19 7.02 2.11 24.87
C ARG A 19 7.86 3.06 25.71
N PRO A 20 8.22 4.27 25.24
CA PRO A 20 8.74 5.31 26.11
C PRO A 20 7.70 5.58 27.19
N ASP A 21 7.99 5.16 28.41
CA ASP A 21 7.15 5.43 29.57
C ASP A 21 7.51 6.80 30.14
N ASN A 22 6.48 7.60 30.39
CA ASN A 22 6.36 8.46 31.58
C ASN A 22 5.00 9.17 31.60
N GLY A 23 3.92 8.45 31.26
CA GLY A 23 2.52 8.90 31.47
C GLY A 23 2.10 10.26 30.89
N ARG A 24 2.95 10.93 30.10
CA ARG A 24 2.66 12.23 29.48
C ARG A 24 2.45 12.03 27.99
N PRO A 25 1.45 12.67 27.37
CA PRO A 25 1.26 12.66 25.93
C PRO A 25 2.29 13.57 25.26
N THR A 26 3.57 13.20 25.32
CA THR A 26 4.64 13.89 24.60
C THR A 26 4.81 13.24 23.24
N THR A 27 4.12 13.81 22.25
CA THR A 27 4.51 13.89 20.83
C THR A 27 5.38 12.74 20.29
N ASN A 28 4.76 11.79 19.56
CA ASN A 28 5.25 11.13 18.34
C ASN A 28 6.73 10.65 18.25
N THR A 29 7.43 10.39 19.34
CA THR A 29 8.85 10.00 19.29
C THR A 29 9.01 8.50 19.50
N CYS A 30 9.34 7.80 18.41
CA CYS A 30 9.72 6.39 18.45
C CYS A 30 11.15 6.27 19.00
N LEU A 31 11.36 5.52 20.10
CA LEU A 31 12.69 5.31 20.71
C LEU A 31 13.65 4.52 19.82
N TYR A 32 13.09 3.70 18.92
CA TYR A 32 13.86 2.86 18.00
C TYR A 32 13.35 3.10 16.57
N PRO A 33 13.66 4.26 15.95
CA PRO A 33 13.32 4.49 14.57
C PRO A 33 13.95 3.41 13.69
N ILE A 34 13.17 2.84 12.77
CA ILE A 34 13.70 1.87 11.80
C ILE A 34 14.88 2.48 10.99
N SER A 35 14.88 3.80 10.81
CA SER A 35 15.99 4.53 10.18
C SER A 35 17.34 4.39 10.90
N PHE A 36 17.37 4.02 12.19
CA PHE A 36 18.61 3.76 12.93
C PHE A 36 19.17 2.35 12.68
N VAL A 37 18.43 1.46 12.03
CA VAL A 37 18.87 0.08 11.74
C VAL A 37 19.04 -0.15 10.24
N LEU A 38 18.36 0.65 9.40
CA LEU A 38 18.51 0.61 7.95
C LEU A 38 19.77 1.37 7.49
N TYR A 39 20.91 0.69 7.50
CA TYR A 39 22.11 1.18 6.82
C TYR A 39 22.36 0.39 5.53
N TYR A 40 22.34 1.08 4.38
CA TYR A 40 22.70 0.44 3.11
C TYR A 40 24.15 -0.01 3.06
N THR A 41 25.02 0.54 3.92
CA THR A 41 26.46 0.26 3.99
C THR A 41 26.80 -1.19 4.30
N GLY A 42 25.93 -1.93 5.00
CA GLY A 42 26.13 -3.35 5.31
C GLY A 42 25.77 -4.31 4.16
N LEU A 43 25.19 -3.80 3.08
CA LEU A 43 24.78 -4.58 1.92
C LEU A 43 25.91 -4.68 0.90
N SER A 44 25.97 -5.78 0.14
CA SER A 44 26.91 -5.91 -0.97
C SER A 44 26.64 -4.84 -2.04
N THR A 45 27.69 -4.39 -2.74
CA THR A 45 27.56 -3.37 -3.80
C THR A 45 26.58 -3.79 -4.89
N SER A 46 26.51 -5.07 -5.23
CA SER A 46 25.55 -5.60 -6.20
C SER A 46 24.11 -5.47 -5.71
N TYR A 47 23.85 -5.77 -4.44
CA TYR A 47 22.51 -5.67 -3.86
C TYR A 47 22.10 -4.21 -3.63
N GLN A 48 23.02 -3.33 -3.21
CA GLN A 48 22.78 -1.89 -3.15
C GLN A 48 22.34 -1.34 -4.52
N SER A 49 23.03 -1.75 -5.59
CA SER A 49 22.69 -1.34 -6.96
C SER A 49 21.30 -1.82 -7.37
N TYR A 50 20.91 -3.02 -6.96
CA TYR A 50 19.57 -3.56 -7.21
C TYR A 50 18.49 -2.75 -6.47
N ILE A 51 18.69 -2.50 -5.17
CA ILE A 51 17.72 -1.73 -4.37
C ILE A 51 17.58 -0.31 -4.90
N ALA A 52 18.69 0.36 -5.21
CA ALA A 52 18.66 1.70 -5.80
C ALA A 52 17.86 1.75 -7.10
N LYS A 53 18.02 0.76 -7.99
CA LYS A 53 17.21 0.65 -9.22
C LYS A 53 15.73 0.53 -8.91
N SER A 54 15.35 -0.33 -7.96
CA SER A 54 13.94 -0.49 -7.57
C SER A 54 13.33 0.77 -6.93
N SER A 55 14.11 1.49 -6.11
CA SER A 55 13.64 2.73 -5.46
C SER A 55 13.48 3.89 -6.43
N ILE A 56 14.09 3.84 -7.62
CA ILE A 56 13.95 4.85 -8.68
C ILE A 56 12.67 4.63 -9.49
N GLU A 57 12.16 3.40 -9.55
CA GLU A 57 10.92 3.13 -10.29
C GLU A 57 9.75 3.83 -9.63
N VAL A 58 9.10 4.73 -10.38
CA VAL A 58 7.93 5.48 -9.91
C VAL A 58 6.68 4.83 -10.48
N GLU A 59 5.79 4.39 -9.59
CA GLU A 59 4.48 3.90 -9.99
C GLU A 59 3.64 5.04 -10.59
N PRO A 60 2.92 4.78 -11.70
CA PRO A 60 2.03 5.76 -12.31
C PRO A 60 0.88 6.06 -11.36
N LYS A 61 0.53 7.34 -11.23
CA LYS A 61 -0.51 7.79 -10.29
C LYS A 61 -1.91 7.79 -10.89
N ASN A 62 -2.01 7.71 -12.21
CA ASN A 62 -3.26 7.74 -12.94
C ASN A 62 -3.18 6.88 -14.20
N TYR A 63 -4.35 6.56 -14.75
CA TYR A 63 -4.47 5.75 -15.96
C TYR A 63 -3.71 6.34 -17.16
N HIS A 64 -3.68 7.67 -17.31
CA HIS A 64 -3.00 8.32 -18.44
C HIS A 64 -1.48 8.20 -18.38
N GLU A 65 -0.89 8.09 -17.18
CA GLU A 65 0.51 7.76 -16.99
C GLU A 65 0.76 6.27 -17.23
N ALA A 66 -0.05 5.40 -16.63
CA ALA A 66 0.10 3.96 -16.74
C ALA A 66 0.00 3.46 -18.18
N THR A 67 -0.94 3.99 -18.97
CA THR A 67 -1.13 3.58 -20.38
C THR A 67 0.04 3.91 -21.30
N LYS A 68 0.95 4.81 -20.91
CA LYS A 68 2.14 5.14 -21.72
C LYS A 68 3.23 4.07 -21.59
N ASP A 69 3.31 3.40 -20.45
CA ASP A 69 4.27 2.32 -20.21
C ASP A 69 3.71 0.97 -20.72
N SER A 70 4.50 0.25 -21.52
CA SER A 70 4.11 -1.07 -22.02
C SER A 70 3.91 -2.09 -20.92
N ARG A 71 4.71 -2.05 -19.86
CA ARG A 71 4.63 -3.01 -18.74
C ARG A 71 3.27 -2.96 -18.07
N TRP A 72 2.78 -1.74 -17.85
CA TRP A 72 1.45 -1.51 -17.28
C TRP A 72 0.33 -1.88 -18.23
N ARG A 73 0.47 -1.62 -19.54
CA ARG A 73 -0.50 -2.08 -20.55
C ARG A 73 -0.60 -3.61 -20.60
N ASP A 74 0.54 -4.29 -20.57
CA ASP A 74 0.60 -5.75 -20.62
C ASP A 74 0.00 -6.36 -19.34
N ALA A 75 0.30 -5.78 -18.18
CA ALA A 75 -0.31 -6.18 -16.91
C ALA A 75 -1.85 -5.98 -16.91
N MET A 76 -2.34 -4.82 -17.35
CA MET A 76 -3.79 -4.58 -17.48
C MET A 76 -4.46 -5.57 -18.43
N LYS A 77 -3.80 -5.89 -19.55
CA LYS A 77 -4.31 -6.88 -20.51
C LYS A 77 -4.37 -8.28 -19.89
N ALA A 78 -3.34 -8.68 -19.15
CA ALA A 78 -3.31 -9.98 -18.48
C ALA A 78 -4.44 -10.09 -17.44
N GLU A 79 -4.69 -9.04 -16.66
CA GLU A 79 -5.78 -8.99 -15.70
C GLU A 79 -7.15 -9.13 -16.38
N ILE A 80 -7.40 -8.36 -17.45
CA ILE A 80 -8.65 -8.46 -18.22
C ILE A 80 -8.86 -9.89 -18.75
N GLN A 81 -7.82 -10.49 -19.32
CA GLN A 81 -7.88 -11.87 -19.81
C GLN A 81 -8.19 -12.88 -18.69
N ALA A 82 -7.60 -12.69 -17.50
CA ALA A 82 -7.89 -13.53 -16.34
C ALA A 82 -9.35 -13.40 -15.89
N LEU A 83 -9.90 -12.19 -15.88
CA LEU A 83 -11.31 -11.93 -15.53
C LEU A 83 -12.28 -12.59 -16.51
N GLU A 84 -11.97 -12.55 -17.81
CA GLU A 84 -12.73 -13.23 -18.86
C GLU A 84 -12.66 -14.75 -18.71
N ALA A 85 -11.46 -15.30 -18.50
CA ALA A 85 -11.25 -16.73 -18.33
C ALA A 85 -11.99 -17.28 -17.11
N ASN A 86 -12.01 -16.52 -16.01
CA ASN A 86 -12.71 -16.89 -14.78
C ASN A 86 -14.22 -16.70 -14.86
N LYS A 87 -14.75 -16.08 -15.93
CA LYS A 87 -16.17 -15.73 -16.09
C LYS A 87 -16.75 -14.96 -14.90
N THR A 88 -15.89 -14.23 -14.18
CA THR A 88 -16.26 -13.49 -12.98
C THR A 88 -16.79 -12.09 -13.29
N TRP A 89 -16.52 -11.59 -14.50
CA TRP A 89 -16.87 -10.24 -14.93
C TRP A 89 -17.56 -10.29 -16.30
N GLU A 90 -18.61 -9.51 -16.45
CA GLU A 90 -19.32 -9.31 -17.71
C GLU A 90 -19.43 -7.79 -17.96
N MET A 91 -19.11 -7.36 -19.19
CA MET A 91 -19.32 -5.98 -19.60
C MET A 91 -20.80 -5.77 -19.93
N VAL A 92 -21.51 -5.06 -19.04
CA VAL A 92 -22.94 -4.77 -19.18
C VAL A 92 -23.16 -3.26 -19.35
N PRO A 93 -24.06 -2.80 -20.23
CA PRO A 93 -24.40 -1.39 -20.32
C PRO A 93 -24.99 -0.87 -19.00
N LEU A 94 -24.76 0.41 -18.72
CA LEU A 94 -25.30 1.04 -17.50
C LEU A 94 -26.84 1.00 -17.52
N PRO A 95 -27.51 0.42 -16.49
CA PRO A 95 -28.96 0.34 -16.46
C PRO A 95 -29.59 1.74 -16.40
N LYS A 96 -30.76 1.90 -17.06
CA LYS A 96 -31.50 3.17 -17.05
C LYS A 96 -31.78 3.65 -15.62
N GLY A 97 -31.50 4.92 -15.36
CA GLY A 97 -31.72 5.55 -14.05
C GLY A 97 -30.68 5.17 -12.98
N LYS A 98 -29.64 4.41 -13.31
CA LYS A 98 -28.50 4.15 -12.42
C LYS A 98 -27.32 5.04 -12.79
N LYS A 99 -26.53 5.41 -11.79
CA LYS A 99 -25.26 6.13 -11.97
C LYS A 99 -24.13 5.11 -11.89
N ALA A 100 -23.22 5.14 -12.87
CA ALA A 100 -22.00 4.36 -12.76
C ALA A 100 -21.24 4.78 -11.51
N ILE A 101 -20.78 3.79 -10.73
CA ILE A 101 -19.87 4.07 -9.62
C ILE A 101 -18.53 4.44 -10.25
N GLY A 102 -18.14 5.70 -10.13
CA GLY A 102 -16.81 6.14 -10.55
C GLY A 102 -15.75 5.55 -9.62
N CYS A 103 -14.59 5.22 -10.17
CA CYS A 103 -13.38 5.03 -9.39
C CYS A 103 -12.77 6.41 -9.12
N LYS A 104 -12.33 6.68 -7.89
CA LYS A 104 -11.70 7.95 -7.51
C LYS A 104 -10.21 7.76 -7.37
#